data_AF-A0AA85KG97-F1
#
_entry.id   AF-A0AA85KG97-F1
#
_cell.length_a   1.000
_cell.length_b   1.000
_cell.length_c   1.000
_cell.angle_alpha   90.00
_cell.angle_beta   90.00
_cell.angle_gamma   90.00
#
_symmetry.space_group_name_H-M   'P 1'
#
loop_
_entity.id
_entity.type
_entity.pdbx_description
1 polymer ?
#
loop_
_entity_poly.entity_id
_entity_poly.type
_entity_poly.pdbx_seq_one_letter_code
_entity_poly.pdbx_strand_id
1 'polypeptide(L)'
;MAFVYMYGVKCSLSKQDYSMKILLGLLFSCIGDACLVWPKYFIPGMGFFAITHILYIHAFGIRPFKLLVLFSILPWLIFICIYVREGFNLLTGLVCPAYGVLLVLMVWRGVAQLYKHEYSIPWTSISCALGSLLFGLSDSLLAVSVFAQEKSFMSTLILPTYYAGQLLIAVSVVDSQLTSLKANPTDVKRE
;
A
#
# COMPACT_ATOMS: atom_id res chain seq x y z
N MET A 1 1.61 13.00 -4.53
CA MET A 1 1.38 13.97 -3.42
C MET A 1 0.36 15.03 -3.77
N ALA A 2 0.61 15.90 -4.77
CA ALA A 2 -0.27 17.02 -5.12
C ALA A 2 -1.72 16.58 -5.38
N PHE A 3 -1.90 15.46 -6.09
CA PHE A 3 -3.20 14.84 -6.32
C PHE A 3 -3.97 14.53 -5.02
N VAL A 4 -3.36 13.80 -4.07
CA VAL A 4 -4.01 13.45 -2.79
C VAL A 4 -4.30 14.70 -1.96
N TYR A 5 -3.41 15.69 -2.00
CA TYR A 5 -3.63 16.96 -1.32
C TYR A 5 -4.87 17.68 -1.85
N MET A 6 -4.98 17.84 -3.18
CA MET A 6 -6.11 18.50 -3.82
C MET A 6 -7.42 17.73 -3.63
N TYR A 7 -7.38 16.41 -3.79
CA TYR A 7 -8.57 15.57 -3.85
C TYR A 7 -8.89 14.84 -2.54
N GLY A 8 -8.29 15.19 -1.41
CA GLY A 8 -8.49 14.43 -0.17
C GLY A 8 -8.58 15.27 1.09
N VAL A 9 -7.84 16.38 1.14
CA VAL A 9 -7.61 17.13 2.39
C VAL A 9 -8.69 18.16 2.66
N LYS A 10 -9.41 18.60 1.63
CA LYS A 10 -10.51 19.57 1.73
C LYS A 10 -11.88 18.94 2.08
N CYS A 11 -11.93 17.67 2.47
CA CYS A 11 -13.17 16.91 2.71
C CYS A 11 -13.60 16.91 4.18
N SER A 12 -14.83 16.41 4.44
CA SER A 12 -15.35 16.10 5.79
C SER A 12 -14.32 15.38 6.69
N LEU A 13 -14.33 15.65 8.00
CA LEU A 13 -13.33 15.21 8.99
C LEU A 13 -12.90 13.73 8.86
N SER A 14 -13.84 12.77 8.73
CA SER A 14 -13.48 11.35 8.63
C SER A 14 -12.84 10.96 7.28
N LYS A 15 -13.19 11.68 6.20
CA LYS A 15 -12.65 11.51 4.85
C LYS A 15 -11.30 12.24 4.69
N GLN A 16 -11.11 13.33 5.44
CA GLN A 16 -9.83 14.00 5.61
C GLN A 16 -8.82 13.09 6.31
N ASP A 17 -9.23 12.35 7.35
CA ASP A 17 -8.37 11.39 8.06
C ASP A 17 -7.85 10.27 7.15
N TYR A 18 -8.70 9.71 6.28
CA TYR A 18 -8.28 8.71 5.30
C TYR A 18 -7.20 9.27 4.36
N SER A 19 -7.48 10.41 3.76
CA SER A 19 -6.62 11.05 2.77
C SER A 19 -5.27 11.47 3.36
N MET A 20 -5.28 11.97 4.60
CA MET A 20 -4.06 12.30 5.35
C MET A 20 -3.18 11.09 5.59
N LYS A 21 -3.77 9.96 6.01
CA LYS A 21 -3.01 8.72 6.23
C LYS A 21 -2.40 8.21 4.93
N ILE A 22 -3.13 8.26 3.82
CA ILE A 22 -2.60 7.89 2.49
C ILE A 22 -1.47 8.86 2.09
N LEU A 23 -1.64 10.16 2.27
CA LEU A 23 -0.61 11.15 1.95
C LEU A 23 0.67 10.94 2.78
N LEU A 24 0.53 10.74 4.09
CA LEU A 24 1.65 10.45 4.98
C LEU A 24 2.34 9.13 4.59
N GLY A 25 1.57 8.10 4.25
CA GLY A 25 2.13 6.83 3.77
C GLY A 25 2.93 7.01 2.49
N LEU A 26 2.42 7.77 1.52
CA LEU A 26 3.19 8.12 0.32
C LEU A 26 4.49 8.85 0.68
N LEU A 27 4.47 9.78 1.65
CA LEU A 27 5.65 10.57 2.02
C LEU A 27 6.73 9.67 2.63
N PHE A 28 6.35 8.77 3.53
CA PHE A 28 7.26 7.78 4.08
C PHE A 28 7.76 6.80 3.03
N SER A 29 6.94 6.43 2.04
CA SER A 29 7.36 5.62 0.90
C SER A 29 8.46 6.31 0.10
N CYS A 30 8.32 7.61 -0.18
CA CYS A 30 9.36 8.38 -0.88
C CYS A 30 10.67 8.47 -0.06
N ILE A 31 10.58 8.59 1.27
CA ILE A 31 11.77 8.56 2.13
C ILE A 31 12.40 7.16 2.10
N GLY A 32 11.58 6.11 2.11
CA GLY A 32 12.01 4.72 1.95
C GLY A 32 12.77 4.49 0.64
N ASP A 33 12.25 5.00 -0.49
CA ASP A 33 12.90 4.96 -1.79
C ASP A 33 14.28 5.64 -1.75
N ALA A 34 14.37 6.83 -1.13
CA ALA A 34 15.63 7.54 -0.98
C ALA A 34 16.64 6.73 -0.16
N CYS A 35 16.20 6.00 0.87
CA CYS A 35 17.06 5.09 1.63
C CYS A 35 17.53 3.88 0.78
N LEU A 36 16.67 3.31 -0.07
CA LEU A 36 17.02 2.14 -0.88
C LEU A 36 18.10 2.40 -1.95
N VAL A 37 18.38 3.67 -2.28
CA VAL A 37 19.48 4.04 -3.20
C VAL A 37 20.83 3.54 -2.70
N TRP A 38 21.04 3.51 -1.38
CA TRP A 38 22.31 3.09 -0.80
C TRP A 38 22.14 1.78 -0.01
N PRO A 39 22.94 0.73 -0.28
CA PRO A 39 22.83 -0.56 0.41
C PRO A 39 22.92 -0.45 1.94
N LYS A 40 23.68 0.51 2.47
CA LYS A 40 23.81 0.77 3.91
C LYS A 40 22.48 1.15 4.58
N TYR A 41 21.56 1.76 3.84
CA TYR A 41 20.29 2.23 4.38
C TYR A 41 19.12 1.30 4.02
N PHE A 42 19.38 0.07 3.58
CA PHE A 42 18.35 -0.92 3.28
C PHE A 42 17.39 -1.15 4.46
N ILE A 43 17.92 -1.43 5.66
CA ILE A 43 17.10 -1.67 6.87
C ILE A 43 16.32 -0.42 7.29
N PRO A 44 16.92 0.79 7.38
CA PRO A 44 16.16 2.02 7.55
C PRO A 44 15.06 2.23 6.50
N GLY A 45 15.36 1.94 5.22
CA GLY A 45 14.40 2.01 4.13
C GLY A 45 13.20 1.10 4.36
N MET A 46 13.44 -0.18 4.70
CA MET A 46 12.39 -1.11 5.12
C MET A 46 11.56 -0.58 6.29
N GLY A 47 12.19 0.10 7.26
CA GLY A 47 11.50 0.75 8.36
C GLY A 47 10.53 1.84 7.90
N PHE A 48 10.93 2.69 6.95
CA PHE A 48 10.04 3.70 6.37
C PHE A 48 8.89 3.08 5.57
N PHE A 49 9.16 2.03 4.79
CA PHE A 49 8.09 1.28 4.13
C PHE A 49 7.16 0.59 5.13
N ALA A 50 7.67 0.09 6.26
CA ALA A 50 6.83 -0.45 7.32
C ALA A 50 5.87 0.62 7.88
N ILE A 51 6.36 1.84 8.10
CA ILE A 51 5.51 2.97 8.51
C ILE A 51 4.44 3.26 7.43
N THR A 52 4.81 3.24 6.15
CA THR A 52 3.86 3.36 5.02
C THR A 52 2.76 2.31 5.11
N HIS A 53 3.11 1.04 5.31
CA HIS A 53 2.15 -0.06 5.42
C HIS A 53 1.21 0.10 6.62
N ILE A 54 1.73 0.50 7.77
CA ILE A 54 0.92 0.77 8.97
C ILE A 54 -0.09 1.89 8.68
N LEU A 55 0.34 2.97 8.04
CA LEU A 55 -0.53 4.09 7.68
C LEU A 55 -1.61 3.65 6.69
N TYR A 56 -1.27 2.82 5.71
CA TYR A 56 -2.23 2.28 4.74
C TYR A 56 -3.23 1.32 5.40
N ILE A 57 -2.77 0.38 6.24
CA ILE A 57 -3.64 -0.49 7.05
C ILE A 57 -4.61 0.35 7.88
N HIS A 58 -4.12 1.42 8.51
CA HIS A 58 -4.92 2.29 9.34
C HIS A 58 -5.89 3.16 8.53
N ALA A 59 -5.52 3.58 7.32
CA ALA A 59 -6.41 4.26 6.37
C ALA A 59 -7.52 3.31 5.92
N PHE A 60 -7.17 2.09 5.51
CA PHE A 60 -8.10 1.08 5.04
C PHE A 60 -9.09 0.66 6.17
N GLY A 61 -8.66 0.74 7.43
CA GLY A 61 -9.49 0.42 8.58
C GLY A 61 -9.79 -1.07 8.67
N ILE A 62 -10.53 -1.49 9.72
CA ILE A 62 -10.72 -2.91 10.06
C ILE A 62 -11.97 -3.56 9.44
N ARG A 63 -12.94 -2.75 9.00
CA ARG A 63 -14.18 -3.23 8.37
C ARG A 63 -14.12 -3.08 6.85
N PRO A 64 -14.55 -4.09 6.07
CA PRO A 64 -15.09 -5.38 6.51
C PRO A 64 -13.97 -6.34 6.93
N PHE A 65 -14.26 -7.20 7.91
CA PHE A 65 -13.29 -8.16 8.46
C PHE A 65 -13.38 -9.49 7.71
N LYS A 66 -12.76 -9.55 6.51
CA LYS A 66 -12.82 -10.71 5.61
C LYS A 66 -11.60 -11.62 5.76
N LEU A 67 -11.60 -12.51 6.76
CA LEU A 67 -10.48 -13.43 6.99
C LEU A 67 -10.20 -14.39 5.83
N LEU A 68 -11.23 -14.76 5.06
CA LEU A 68 -11.05 -15.61 3.87
C LEU A 68 -10.07 -14.98 2.86
N VAL A 69 -10.11 -13.65 2.69
CA VAL A 69 -9.17 -12.92 1.84
C VAL A 69 -7.76 -13.02 2.42
N LEU A 70 -7.60 -12.86 3.73
CA LEU A 70 -6.29 -13.02 4.39
C LEU A 70 -5.72 -14.42 4.15
N PHE A 71 -6.51 -15.46 4.38
CA PHE A 71 -6.08 -16.84 4.16
C PHE A 71 -5.77 -17.16 2.70
N SER A 72 -6.38 -16.47 1.74
CA SER A 72 -6.01 -16.62 0.32
C SER A 72 -4.66 -15.98 -0.04
N ILE A 73 -4.22 -14.94 0.68
CA ILE A 73 -2.97 -14.23 0.41
C ILE A 73 -1.80 -14.81 1.22
N LEU A 74 -2.07 -15.37 2.40
CA LEU A 74 -1.04 -15.90 3.30
C LEU A 74 -0.09 -16.94 2.66
N PRO A 75 -0.56 -17.89 1.81
CA PRO A 75 0.31 -18.85 1.14
C PRO A 75 1.37 -18.19 0.27
N TRP A 76 1.05 -17.06 -0.35
CA TRP A 76 2.00 -16.32 -1.18
C TRP A 76 3.15 -15.74 -0.36
N LEU A 77 2.88 -15.19 0.84
CA LEU A 77 3.95 -14.76 1.75
C LEU A 77 4.82 -15.92 2.22
N ILE A 78 4.19 -17.03 2.61
CA ILE A 78 4.92 -18.22 3.06
C ILE A 78 5.86 -18.71 1.94
N PHE A 79 5.35 -18.77 0.71
CA PHE A 79 6.14 -19.13 -0.46
C PHE A 79 7.34 -18.20 -0.65
N ILE A 80 7.14 -16.87 -0.64
CA ILE A 80 8.23 -15.91 -0.79
C ILE A 80 9.26 -16.07 0.34
N CYS A 81 8.83 -16.16 1.60
CA CYS A 81 9.73 -16.32 2.75
C CYS A 81 10.56 -17.60 2.67
N ILE A 82 9.99 -18.72 2.20
CA ILE A 82 10.72 -19.97 1.98
C ILE A 82 11.71 -19.80 0.84
N TYR A 83 11.27 -19.23 -0.28
CA TYR A 83 12.06 -19.08 -1.49
C TYR A 83 13.30 -18.20 -1.28
N VAL A 84 13.18 -17.09 -0.54
CA VAL A 84 14.31 -16.18 -0.28
C VAL A 84 15.12 -16.51 0.98
N ARG A 85 14.79 -17.60 1.68
CA ARG A 85 15.33 -17.92 3.02
C ARG A 85 16.85 -18.05 3.03
N GLU A 86 17.44 -18.61 1.98
CA GLU A 86 18.89 -18.85 1.89
C GLU A 86 19.69 -17.55 1.82
N GLY A 87 19.07 -16.45 1.37
CA GLY A 87 19.68 -15.13 1.34
C GLY A 87 19.68 -14.39 2.69
N PHE A 88 19.07 -14.95 3.73
CA PHE A 88 18.95 -14.29 5.02
C PHE A 88 20.21 -14.44 5.88
N ASN A 89 20.57 -13.35 6.57
CA ASN A 89 21.45 -13.37 7.71
C ASN A 89 20.62 -13.34 9.02
N LEU A 90 21.26 -13.36 10.17
CA LEU A 90 20.56 -13.37 11.47
C LEU A 90 19.57 -12.21 11.63
N LEU A 91 19.94 -11.01 11.17
CA LEU A 91 19.11 -9.82 11.30
C LEU A 91 17.94 -9.84 10.29
N THR A 92 18.22 -10.11 9.00
CA THR A 92 17.19 -10.13 7.96
C THR A 92 16.24 -11.31 8.10
N GLY A 93 16.70 -12.43 8.66
CA GLY A 93 15.85 -13.57 9.01
C GLY A 93 14.77 -13.24 10.05
N LEU A 94 14.96 -12.18 10.86
CA LEU A 94 13.94 -11.68 11.79
C LEU A 94 13.13 -10.53 11.18
N VAL A 95 13.82 -9.56 10.57
CA VAL A 95 13.20 -8.32 10.06
C VAL A 95 12.32 -8.59 8.83
N CYS A 96 12.76 -9.41 7.89
CA CYS A 96 12.04 -9.63 6.63
C CYS A 96 10.71 -10.37 6.82
N PRO A 97 10.61 -11.45 7.63
CA PRO A 97 9.31 -12.06 7.91
C PRO A 97 8.35 -11.12 8.64
N ALA A 98 8.83 -10.34 9.61
CA ALA A 98 8.01 -9.35 10.31
C ALA A 98 7.46 -8.28 9.35
N TYR A 99 8.33 -7.78 8.45
CA TYR A 99 7.92 -6.89 7.37
C TYR A 99 6.90 -7.55 6.42
N GLY A 100 7.14 -8.81 6.04
CA GLY A 100 6.25 -9.57 5.15
C GLY A 100 4.85 -9.78 5.74
N VAL A 101 4.74 -10.01 7.05
CA VAL A 101 3.44 -10.05 7.75
C VAL A 101 2.72 -8.72 7.62
N LEU A 102 3.42 -7.62 7.85
CA LEU A 102 2.85 -6.28 7.73
C LEU A 102 2.40 -5.98 6.29
N LEU A 103 3.19 -6.40 5.30
CA LEU A 103 2.85 -6.29 3.88
C LEU A 103 1.57 -7.07 3.56
N VAL A 104 1.46 -8.33 4.00
CA VAL A 104 0.23 -9.13 3.81
C VAL A 104 -0.97 -8.50 4.48
N LEU A 105 -0.81 -7.95 5.69
CA LEU A 105 -1.89 -7.24 6.36
C LEU A 105 -2.33 -6.02 5.53
N MET A 106 -1.41 -5.26 4.97
CA MET A 106 -1.71 -4.12 4.09
C MET A 106 -2.48 -4.59 2.84
N VAL A 107 -1.97 -5.60 2.13
CA VAL A 107 -2.63 -6.17 0.93
C VAL A 107 -4.03 -6.68 1.28
N TRP A 108 -4.16 -7.44 2.37
CA TRP A 108 -5.44 -7.94 2.86
C TRP A 108 -6.43 -6.81 3.13
N ARG A 109 -6.02 -5.77 3.85
CA ARG A 109 -6.89 -4.62 4.16
C ARG A 109 -7.28 -3.85 2.91
N GLY A 110 -6.38 -3.73 1.93
CA GLY A 110 -6.65 -3.14 0.63
C GLY A 110 -7.69 -3.92 -0.18
N VAL A 111 -7.51 -5.24 -0.31
CA VAL A 111 -8.46 -6.11 -1.04
C VAL A 111 -9.81 -6.19 -0.31
N ALA A 112 -9.82 -6.14 1.03
CA ALA A 112 -11.06 -6.13 1.81
C ALA A 112 -11.96 -4.92 1.49
N GLN A 113 -11.43 -3.82 0.93
CA GLN A 113 -12.24 -2.66 0.50
C GLN A 113 -13.27 -2.99 -0.58
N LEU A 114 -13.05 -4.05 -1.36
CA LEU A 114 -14.01 -4.51 -2.37
C LEU A 114 -15.34 -4.94 -1.76
N TYR A 115 -15.34 -5.35 -0.49
CA TYR A 115 -16.51 -5.86 0.21
C TYR A 115 -17.14 -4.84 1.17
N LYS A 116 -16.71 -3.58 1.11
CA LYS A 116 -17.16 -2.53 2.04
C LYS A 116 -18.60 -2.09 1.78
N HIS A 117 -19.05 -2.17 0.54
CA HIS A 117 -20.37 -1.75 0.08
C HIS A 117 -21.16 -2.97 -0.39
N GLU A 118 -22.38 -3.15 0.12
CA GLU A 118 -23.19 -4.37 -0.13
C GLU A 118 -23.78 -4.42 -1.54
N TYR A 119 -24.08 -3.26 -2.13
CA TYR A 119 -24.85 -3.18 -3.37
C TYR A 119 -24.03 -2.83 -4.62
N SER A 120 -22.88 -2.18 -4.46
CA SER A 120 -22.02 -1.80 -5.58
C SER A 120 -20.57 -1.65 -5.14
N ILE A 121 -19.64 -2.11 -5.97
CA ILE A 121 -18.20 -1.94 -5.71
C ILE A 121 -17.78 -0.62 -6.35
N PRO A 122 -17.44 0.43 -5.56
CA PRO A 122 -16.98 1.67 -6.13
C PRO A 122 -15.62 1.47 -6.81
N TRP A 123 -15.40 2.18 -7.92
CA TRP A 123 -14.15 2.10 -8.68
C TRP A 123 -12.91 2.47 -7.82
N THR A 124 -13.08 3.29 -6.79
CA THR A 124 -12.03 3.63 -5.82
C THR A 124 -11.63 2.45 -4.92
N SER A 125 -12.58 1.58 -4.53
CA SER A 125 -12.27 0.32 -3.84
C SER A 125 -11.51 -0.63 -4.75
N ILE A 126 -11.84 -0.68 -6.04
CA ILE A 126 -11.10 -1.48 -7.04
C ILE A 126 -9.67 -0.95 -7.18
N SER A 127 -9.52 0.37 -7.32
CA SER A 127 -8.21 1.04 -7.35
C SER A 127 -7.39 0.73 -6.10
N CYS A 128 -8.00 0.81 -4.91
CA CYS A 128 -7.34 0.49 -3.64
C CYS A 128 -6.83 -0.97 -3.60
N ALA A 129 -7.68 -1.93 -4.01
CA ALA A 129 -7.35 -3.34 -4.00
C ALA A 129 -6.24 -3.67 -5.00
N LEU A 130 -6.37 -3.22 -6.25
CA LEU A 130 -5.35 -3.41 -7.28
C LEU A 130 -4.04 -2.72 -6.90
N GLY A 131 -4.12 -1.51 -6.36
CA GLY A 131 -2.95 -0.78 -5.90
C GLY A 131 -2.19 -1.51 -4.79
N SER A 132 -2.93 -2.05 -3.83
CA SER A 132 -2.33 -2.84 -2.74
C SER A 132 -1.69 -4.14 -3.25
N LEU A 133 -2.34 -4.84 -4.18
CA LEU A 133 -1.79 -6.05 -4.81
C LEU A 133 -0.51 -5.75 -5.60
N LEU A 134 -0.49 -4.69 -6.41
CA LEU A 134 0.69 -4.29 -7.17
C LEU A 134 1.85 -3.86 -6.25
N PHE A 135 1.53 -3.15 -5.17
CA PHE A 135 2.53 -2.78 -4.17
C PHE A 135 3.14 -4.01 -3.48
N GLY A 136 2.29 -4.96 -3.07
CA GLY A 136 2.75 -6.25 -2.55
C GLY A 136 3.63 -7.02 -3.54
N LEU A 137 3.22 -7.06 -4.81
CA LEU A 137 3.98 -7.71 -5.86
C LEU A 137 5.36 -7.06 -6.03
N SER A 138 5.43 -5.72 -6.07
CA SER A 138 6.67 -4.95 -6.10
C SER A 138 7.64 -5.37 -5.00
N ASP A 139 7.16 -5.38 -3.75
CA ASP A 139 8.00 -5.70 -2.59
C ASP A 139 8.47 -7.15 -2.58
N SER A 140 7.64 -8.06 -3.11
CA SER A 140 8.03 -9.47 -3.25
C SER A 140 9.06 -9.67 -4.35
N LEU A 141 8.92 -8.97 -5.48
CA LEU A 141 9.94 -8.93 -6.53
C LEU A 141 11.24 -8.33 -6.01
N LEU A 142 11.18 -7.30 -5.17
CA LEU A 142 12.34 -6.70 -4.50
C LEU A 142 13.01 -7.69 -3.54
N ALA A 143 12.23 -8.40 -2.72
CA ALA A 143 12.75 -9.44 -1.83
C ALA A 143 13.49 -10.52 -2.62
N VAL A 144 12.89 -11.02 -3.72
CA VAL A 144 13.53 -11.99 -4.61
C VAL A 144 14.82 -11.43 -5.21
N SER A 145 14.78 -10.22 -5.76
CA SER A 145 15.95 -9.62 -6.41
C SER A 145 17.13 -9.40 -5.45
N VAL A 146 16.84 -9.02 -4.19
CA VAL A 146 17.86 -8.76 -3.17
C VAL A 146 18.40 -10.07 -2.57
N PHE A 147 17.53 -11.01 -2.19
CA PHE A 147 17.91 -12.18 -1.40
C PHE A 147 18.18 -13.45 -2.22
N ALA A 148 17.50 -13.64 -3.36
CA ALA A 148 17.81 -14.73 -4.29
C ALA A 148 18.88 -14.36 -5.33
N GLN A 149 19.39 -13.13 -5.30
CA GLN A 149 20.39 -12.59 -6.23
C GLN A 149 19.97 -12.60 -7.72
N GLU A 150 18.67 -12.70 -8.00
CA GLU A 150 18.10 -12.69 -9.36
C GLU A 150 17.90 -11.24 -9.85
N LYS A 151 18.92 -10.67 -10.50
CA LYS A 151 18.94 -9.24 -10.84
C LYS A 151 18.36 -8.85 -12.20
N SER A 152 18.30 -9.76 -13.17
CA SER A 152 18.12 -9.35 -14.59
C SER A 152 16.66 -9.01 -14.96
N PHE A 153 15.71 -9.91 -14.73
CA PHE A 153 14.32 -9.69 -15.14
C PHE A 153 13.46 -9.03 -14.04
N MET A 154 13.62 -9.47 -12.79
CA MET A 154 12.82 -9.02 -11.66
C MET A 154 12.97 -7.51 -11.42
N SER A 155 14.20 -6.98 -11.56
CA SER A 155 14.52 -5.56 -11.34
C SER A 155 13.69 -4.62 -12.25
N THR A 156 13.45 -5.03 -13.49
CA THR A 156 12.68 -4.24 -14.47
C THR A 156 11.20 -4.13 -14.10
N LEU A 157 10.64 -5.12 -13.40
CA LEU A 157 9.23 -5.14 -13.02
C LEU A 157 8.93 -4.50 -11.66
N ILE A 158 9.93 -4.36 -10.79
CA ILE A 158 9.77 -3.73 -9.46
C ILE A 158 9.23 -2.31 -9.60
N LEU A 159 9.91 -1.44 -10.35
CA LEU A 159 9.58 -0.03 -10.39
C LEU A 159 8.21 0.27 -11.06
N PRO A 160 7.84 -0.38 -12.17
CA PRO A 160 6.50 -0.22 -12.75
C PRO A 160 5.38 -0.70 -11.82
N THR A 161 5.53 -1.87 -11.18
CA THR A 161 4.51 -2.40 -10.25
C THR A 161 4.40 -1.53 -9.01
N TYR A 162 5.53 -1.03 -8.50
CA TYR A 162 5.60 -0.10 -7.38
C TYR A 162 4.84 1.21 -7.65
N TYR A 163 5.20 1.93 -8.70
CA TYR A 163 4.58 3.24 -8.99
C TYR A 163 3.13 3.10 -9.43
N ALA A 164 2.77 2.04 -10.16
CA ALA A 164 1.38 1.75 -10.48
C ALA A 164 0.58 1.46 -9.21
N GLY A 165 1.15 0.68 -8.28
CA GLY A 165 0.57 0.42 -6.96
C GLY A 165 0.30 1.69 -6.17
N GLN A 166 1.33 2.54 -6.02
CA GLN A 166 1.21 3.81 -5.31
C GLN A 166 0.22 4.79 -5.97
N LEU A 167 0.21 4.84 -7.30
CA LEU A 167 -0.74 5.67 -8.03
C LEU A 167 -2.18 5.20 -7.79
N LEU A 168 -2.46 3.90 -7.87
CA LEU A 168 -3.79 3.35 -7.64
C LEU A 168 -4.26 3.52 -6.18
N ILE A 169 -3.35 3.40 -5.21
CA ILE A 169 -3.65 3.72 -3.80
C ILE A 169 -3.97 5.21 -3.65
N ALA A 170 -3.19 6.10 -4.28
CA ALA A 170 -3.46 7.54 -4.26
C ALA A 170 -4.82 7.89 -4.92
N VAL A 171 -5.14 7.24 -6.03
CA VAL A 171 -6.40 7.39 -6.76
C VAL A 171 -7.62 6.93 -5.95
N SER A 172 -7.45 5.98 -5.01
CA SER A 172 -8.52 5.55 -4.10
C SER A 172 -9.11 6.69 -3.25
N VAL A 173 -8.38 7.79 -3.10
CA VAL A 173 -8.78 8.96 -2.31
C VAL A 173 -9.90 9.78 -2.99
N VAL A 174 -10.12 9.66 -4.30
CA VAL A 174 -11.03 10.54 -5.07
C VAL A 174 -12.48 10.54 -4.58
N ASP A 175 -12.99 9.42 -4.07
CA ASP A 175 -14.37 9.34 -3.55
C ASP A 175 -14.58 10.23 -2.31
N SER A 176 -13.50 10.64 -1.63
CA SER A 176 -13.58 11.57 -0.52
C SER A 176 -14.21 12.91 -0.95
N GLN A 177 -13.81 13.45 -2.11
CA GLN A 177 -14.26 14.75 -2.62
C GLN A 177 -15.65 14.69 -3.23
N LEU A 178 -15.90 13.71 -4.09
CA LEU A 178 -17.18 13.60 -4.80
C LEU A 178 -18.37 13.48 -3.84
N THR A 179 -18.16 12.83 -2.69
CA THR A 179 -19.20 12.76 -1.66
C THR A 179 -19.30 14.05 -0.85
N SER A 180 -18.19 14.74 -0.58
CA SER A 180 -18.22 16.04 0.12
C SER A 180 -18.96 17.11 -0.69
N LEU A 181 -18.75 17.13 -2.01
CA LEU A 181 -19.45 18.03 -2.94
C LEU A 181 -20.95 17.72 -3.03
N LYS A 182 -21.33 16.44 -2.97
CA LYS A 182 -22.75 16.02 -2.92
C LYS A 182 -23.42 16.35 -1.58
N ALA A 183 -22.68 16.28 -0.48
CA ALA A 183 -23.21 16.56 0.87
C ALA A 183 -23.36 18.06 1.17
N ASN A 184 -22.63 18.92 0.45
CA ASN A 184 -22.71 20.37 0.59
C ASN A 184 -22.96 21.08 -0.77
N PRO A 185 -24.18 20.97 -1.34
CA PRO A 185 -24.48 21.49 -2.67
C PRO A 185 -24.39 23.02 -2.81
N THR A 186 -24.19 23.77 -1.72
CA THR A 186 -24.06 25.23 -1.72
C THR A 186 -22.68 25.74 -2.18
N ASP A 187 -21.63 24.91 -2.15
CA ASP A 187 -20.28 25.32 -2.61
C ASP A 187 -20.13 25.30 -4.14
N VAL A 188 -20.98 24.55 -4.86
CA VAL A 188 -20.89 24.41 -6.34
C VAL A 188 -21.34 25.68 -7.07
N LYS A 189 -21.99 26.63 -6.39
CA LYS A 189 -22.49 27.88 -6.99
C LYS A 189 -21.57 29.09 -6.81
N ARG A 190 -20.35 28.92 -6.30
CA ARG A 190 -19.38 30.01 -6.11
C ARG A 190 -18.07 29.72 -6.85
N GLU A 191 -18.16 29.46 -8.14
CA GLU A 191 -17.05 29.67 -9.10
C GLU A 191 -17.61 30.40 -10.33
#